data_AF-A0ABD4KV05-F1
#
_entry.id   AF-A0ABD4KV05-F1
#
_cell.length_a   1.000
_cell.length_b   1.000
_cell.length_c   1.000
_cell.angle_alpha   90.00
_cell.angle_beta   90.00
_cell.angle_gamma   90.00
#
_symmetry.space_group_name_H-M   'P 1'
#
loop_
_entity.id
_entity.type
_entity.pdbx_description
1 polymer ?
#
loop_
_entity_poly.entity_id
_entity_poly.type
_entity_poly.pdbx_seq_one_letter_code
_entity_poly.pdbx_strand_id
1 'polypeptide(L)' 'MTTNQQDFYQLNLAYLHAARELARIDPQEAVLRFGLTRDVVDALINAGVDDLQRVATSSFML' A
#
# COMPACT_ATOMS: atom_id res chain seq x y z
N MET A 1 -7.72 1.71 -24.88
CA MET A 1 -7.37 0.54 -24.05
C MET A 1 -6.38 0.98 -22.97
N THR A 2 -6.83 1.75 -21.99
CA THR A 2 -6.03 2.30 -20.86
C THR A 2 -6.57 1.87 -19.49
N THR A 3 -7.71 1.18 -19.48
CA THR A 3 -8.54 0.90 -18.30
C THR A 3 -7.77 0.10 -17.23
N ASN A 4 -7.12 -1.00 -17.60
CA ASN A 4 -6.50 -1.89 -16.63
C ASN A 4 -5.35 -1.25 -15.82
N GLN A 5 -4.52 -0.38 -16.42
CA GLN A 5 -3.40 0.24 -15.70
C GLN A 5 -3.87 1.31 -14.72
N GLN A 6 -4.89 2.10 -15.08
CA GLN A 6 -5.47 3.07 -14.17
C GLN A 6 -6.26 2.39 -13.04
N ASP A 7 -6.95 1.28 -13.34
CA ASP A 7 -7.66 0.49 -12.34
C ASP A 7 -6.69 -0.17 -11.34
N PHE A 8 -5.57 -0.75 -11.83
CA PHE A 8 -4.53 -1.31 -10.96
C PHE A 8 -3.86 -0.22 -10.13
N TYR A 9 -3.59 0.94 -10.71
CA TYR A 9 -3.05 2.08 -9.98
C TYR A 9 -3.96 2.51 -8.82
N GLN A 10 -5.27 2.67 -9.09
CA GLN A 10 -6.23 3.08 -8.06
C GLN A 10 -6.37 2.02 -6.97
N LEU A 11 -6.42 0.74 -7.34
CA LEU A 11 -6.53 -0.36 -6.40
C LEU A 11 -5.28 -0.49 -5.52
N ASN A 12 -4.09 -0.44 -6.13
CA ASN A 12 -2.82 -0.47 -5.42
C ASN A 12 -2.68 0.71 -4.46
N LEU A 13 -3.07 1.91 -4.91
CA LEU A 13 -3.02 3.10 -4.07
C LEU A 13 -3.98 2.99 -2.87
N ALA A 14 -5.21 2.51 -3.10
CA ALA A 14 -6.18 2.29 -2.04
C ALA A 14 -5.69 1.24 -1.02
N TYR A 15 -5.11 0.13 -1.51
CA TYR A 15 -4.52 -0.90 -0.67
C TYR A 15 -3.40 -0.33 0.21
N LEU A 16 -2.45 0.40 -0.37
CA LEU A 16 -1.32 0.98 0.34
C LEU A 16 -1.75 2.02 1.38
N HIS A 17 -2.75 2.85 1.06
CA HIS A 17 -3.32 3.79 2.02
C HIS A 17 -4.01 3.09 3.18
N ALA A 18 -4.83 2.07 2.91
CA ALA A 18 -5.51 1.30 3.95
C ALA A 18 -4.50 0.58 4.86
N ALA A 19 -3.47 -0.03 4.27
CA ALA A 19 -2.40 -0.70 5.01
C ALA A 19 -1.63 0.29 5.89
N ARG A 20 -1.28 1.47 5.37
CA ARG A 20 -0.57 2.51 6.12
C ARG A 20 -1.40 3.09 7.28
N GLU A 21 -2.67 3.36 7.06
CA GLU A 21 -3.53 3.91 8.11
C GLU A 21 -3.74 2.90 9.24
N LEU A 22 -3.94 1.61 8.91
CA LEU A 22 -3.97 0.57 9.93
C LEU A 22 -2.62 0.42 10.63
N ALA A 23 -1.52 0.43 9.89
CA ALA A 23 -0.17 0.33 10.44
C ALA A 23 0.16 1.43 11.44
N ARG A 24 -0.36 2.65 11.25
CA ARG A 24 -0.17 3.78 12.16
C ARG A 24 -0.93 3.62 13.49
N ILE A 25 -2.05 2.93 13.47
CA ILE A 25 -2.90 2.71 14.65
C ILE A 25 -2.45 1.45 15.38
N ASP A 26 -2.30 0.36 14.64
CA ASP A 26 -1.91 -0.96 15.13
C ASP A 26 -1.02 -1.69 14.10
N PRO A 27 0.32 -1.60 14.24
CA PRO A 27 1.26 -2.26 13.35
C PRO A 27 1.12 -3.80 13.36
N GLN A 28 0.70 -4.41 14.47
CA GLN A 28 0.58 -5.87 14.56
C GLN A 28 -0.65 -6.36 13.80
N GLU A 29 -1.77 -5.65 13.93
CA GLU A 29 -2.98 -5.94 13.16
C GLU A 29 -2.74 -5.72 11.66
N ALA A 30 -1.92 -4.74 11.27
CA ALA A 30 -1.53 -4.53 9.88
C ALA A 30 -0.72 -5.70 9.31
N VAL A 31 0.25 -6.24 10.06
CA VAL A 31 0.99 -7.46 9.67
C VAL A 31 0.03 -8.64 9.44
N LEU A 32 -0.93 -8.84 10.34
CA LEU A 32 -1.88 -9.95 10.27
C LEU A 32 -2.89 -9.79 9.13
N ARG A 33 -3.51 -8.62 8.98
CA ARG A 33 -4.59 -8.39 8.00
C ARG A 33 -4.08 -8.27 6.57
N PHE A 34 -2.91 -7.66 6.39
CA PHE A 34 -2.34 -7.42 5.07
C PHE A 34 -1.28 -8.46 4.69
N GLY A 35 -0.91 -9.37 5.60
CA GLY A 35 0.10 -10.40 5.35
C GLY A 35 1.50 -9.84 5.12
N LEU A 36 1.77 -8.62 5.59
CA LEU A 36 3.02 -7.90 5.37
C LEU A 36 4.04 -8.24 6.46
N THR A 37 5.33 -8.23 6.11
CA THR A 37 6.38 -8.34 7.13
C THR A 37 6.46 -7.05 7.93
N ARG A 38 6.98 -7.14 9.16
CA ARG A 38 7.13 -5.98 10.05
C ARG A 38 7.96 -4.86 9.40
N ASP A 39 9.02 -5.22 8.67
CA ASP A 39 9.86 -4.27 7.94
C ASP A 39 9.07 -3.47 6.88
N VAL A 40 8.13 -4.13 6.18
CA VAL A 40 7.28 -3.45 5.18
C VAL A 40 6.25 -2.55 5.85
N VAL A 41 5.70 -2.97 6.99
CA VAL A 41 4.78 -2.15 7.78
C VAL A 41 5.50 -0.90 8.33
N ASP A 42 6.71 -1.06 8.87
CA ASP A 42 7.53 0.07 9.32
C ASP A 42 7.89 1.00 8.15
N ALA A 43 8.18 0.46 6.96
CA ALA A 43 8.38 1.26 5.76
C ALA A 43 7.11 2.03 5.34
N LEU A 44 5.93 1.42 5.41
CA LEU A 44 4.65 2.08 5.10
C LEU A 44 4.33 3.23 6.06
N ILE A 45 4.62 3.07 7.35
CA ILE A 45 4.41 4.11 8.36
C ILE A 45 5.27 5.35 8.03
N ASN A 46 6.52 5.13 7.62
CA ASN A 46 7.49 6.17 7.29
C ASN A 46 7.33 6.73 5.86
N ALA A 47 6.65 6.02 4.97
CA ALA A 47 6.46 6.43 3.57
C ALA A 47 5.60 7.71 3.46
N GLY A 48 6.02 8.61 2.57
CA GLY A 48 5.24 9.78 2.15
C GLY A 48 4.13 9.39 1.15
N VAL A 49 3.20 10.31 0.89
CA VAL A 49 2.15 10.08 -0.11
C VAL A 49 2.76 9.89 -1.51
N ASP A 50 3.82 10.63 -1.83
CA ASP A 50 4.56 10.49 -3.09
C ASP A 50 5.20 9.10 -3.27
N ASP A 51 5.70 8.50 -2.18
CA ASP A 51 6.25 7.15 -2.21
C ASP A 51 5.16 6.12 -2.52
N LEU A 52 3.98 6.27 -1.91
CA LEU A 52 2.85 5.37 -2.17
C LEU A 52 2.35 5.46 -3.61
N GLN A 53 2.27 6.67 -4.17
CA GLN A 53 1.90 6.86 -5.58
C GLN A 53 2.94 6.22 -6.52
N ARG A 54 4.22 6.36 -6.20
CA ARG A 54 5.31 5.75 -6.99
C ARG A 54 5.21 4.23 -6.99
N VAL A 55 4.91 3.60 -5.84
CA VAL A 55 4.73 2.15 -5.73
C VAL A 55 3.42 1.71 -6.42
N ALA A 56 2.34 2.49 -6.29
CA ALA A 56 1.06 2.19 -6.91
C ALA A 56 1.10 2.22 -8.45
N THR A 57 2.06 2.96 -9.05
CA THR A 57 2.29 3.01 -10.51
C THR A 57 2.78 1.68 -11.10
N SER A 58 3.03 0.68 -10.25
CA SER A 58 3.37 -0.66 -10.70
C SER A 58 2.27 -1.23 -11.61
N SER A 59 2.69 -1.91 -12.69
CA SER A 59 1.76 -2.52 -13.67
C SER A 59 1.12 -3.82 -13.20
N PHE A 60 1.37 -4.22 -11.95
CA PHE A 60 0.87 -5.43 -11.33
C PHE A 60 0.06 -5.09 -10.09
N MET A 61 -0.91 -5.95 -9.75
CA MET A 61 -1.66 -5.85 -8.50
C MET A 61 -0.73 -6.20 -7.33
N LEU A 62 -0.74 -5.35 -6.31
CA LEU A 62 -0.01 -5.53 -5.05
C LEU A 62 -0.81 -6.36 -4.05
#